data_AF-A0A833P0H6-F1
#
_entry.id   AF-A0A833P0H6-F1
#
_cell.length_a   1.000
_cell.length_b   1.000
_cell.length_c   1.000
_cell.angle_alpha   90.00
_cell.angle_beta   90.00
_cell.angle_gamma   90.00
#
_symmetry.space_group_name_H-M   'P 1'
#
loop_
_entity.id
_entity.type
_entity.pdbx_description
1 polymer ?
#
loop_
_entity_poly.entity_id
_entity_poly.type
_entity_poly.pdbx_seq_one_letter_code
_entity_poly.pdbx_strand_id
1 'polypeptide(L)'
;MMRLLGIETTCDETSAAVVALGPDGTRTILSNRIRSQDDAHRPFGGVVPEIAARAHVEILDTLIKDAMVEAGFGFDALDGVAAAAGPGLIGGVLVGLTTAKAIALGTGKPLLAINHLEAHALTPRLVEDVAFPYLLLLASGGHTQLVAVEDVGKYTRIGTTIDDAIGEAFDKVAKMLSLGFPGGPAVEQAARDGDPERFALPRPLFGKPEPNFSLSGLKTAVRLAAEAIQPLTERDVADLCASFQAAVVDCVIDRTRIGIRTFRREIGTPSALVIAGGVGANRAIRQALQRSATEAGLRMVVPPPKLCTDNAAMIAWAGIEKLRRGMVDGFDAAARPRWPLDEARAKPGARA
;
A
#
# COMPACT_ATOMS: atom_id res chain seq x y z
N MET A 1 -3.94 -15.69 -24.30
CA MET A 1 -4.03 -14.43 -23.54
C MET A 1 -4.83 -14.75 -22.30
N MET A 2 -4.29 -14.46 -21.12
CA MET A 2 -4.96 -14.68 -19.83
C MET A 2 -5.58 -13.36 -19.35
N ARG A 3 -6.81 -13.35 -18.87
CA ARG A 3 -7.55 -12.15 -18.45
C ARG A 3 -8.21 -12.36 -17.10
N LEU A 4 -7.97 -11.47 -16.15
CA LEU A 4 -8.61 -11.52 -14.85
C LEU A 4 -9.33 -10.23 -14.54
N LEU A 5 -10.52 -10.38 -13.96
CA LEU A 5 -11.21 -9.31 -13.25
C LEU A 5 -10.66 -9.23 -11.83
N GLY A 6 -10.24 -8.05 -11.40
CA GLY A 6 -9.87 -7.73 -10.02
C GLY A 6 -10.95 -6.89 -9.34
N ILE A 7 -11.12 -7.09 -8.03
CA ILE A 7 -12.03 -6.32 -7.17
C ILE A 7 -11.30 -5.89 -5.90
N GLU A 8 -11.32 -4.59 -5.61
CA GLU A 8 -10.71 -3.98 -4.42
C GLU A 8 -11.75 -3.15 -3.66
N THR A 9 -11.91 -3.44 -2.37
CA THR A 9 -12.93 -2.88 -1.45
C THR A 9 -12.48 -2.97 0.02
N THR A 10 -11.17 -3.02 0.27
CA THR A 10 -10.63 -3.28 1.62
C THR A 10 -10.70 -2.08 2.55
N CYS A 11 -10.73 -0.85 2.02
CA CYS A 11 -10.75 0.38 2.81
C CYS A 11 -11.83 1.34 2.31
N ASP A 12 -11.47 2.41 1.60
CA ASP A 12 -12.37 3.48 1.16
C ASP A 12 -12.34 3.73 -0.35
N GLU A 13 -11.55 2.99 -1.11
CA GLU A 13 -11.65 2.88 -2.55
C GLU A 13 -12.52 1.69 -2.97
N THR A 14 -13.50 1.95 -3.85
CA THR A 14 -14.18 0.89 -4.58
C THR A 14 -13.56 0.80 -5.96
N SER A 15 -12.99 -0.35 -6.32
CA SER A 15 -12.34 -0.50 -7.61
C SER A 15 -12.63 -1.84 -8.27
N ALA A 16 -12.75 -1.80 -9.59
CA ALA A 16 -12.83 -2.96 -10.47
C ALA A 16 -11.91 -2.73 -11.68
N ALA A 17 -11.18 -3.75 -12.09
CA ALA A 17 -10.20 -3.65 -13.16
C ALA A 17 -10.08 -4.97 -13.91
N VAL A 18 -9.76 -4.90 -15.20
CA VAL A 18 -9.43 -6.07 -15.99
C VAL A 18 -7.98 -5.96 -16.45
N VAL A 19 -7.18 -6.97 -16.12
CA VAL A 19 -5.78 -7.07 -16.53
C VAL A 19 -5.61 -8.28 -17.43
N ALA A 20 -4.79 -8.13 -18.47
CA ALA A 20 -4.45 -9.17 -19.41
C ALA A 20 -2.95 -9.45 -19.43
N LEU A 21 -2.62 -10.73 -19.62
CA LEU A 21 -1.29 -11.22 -19.93
C LEU A 21 -1.29 -11.88 -21.31
N GLY A 22 -0.53 -11.31 -22.23
CA GLY A 22 -0.27 -11.83 -23.57
C GLY A 22 0.62 -13.09 -23.55
N PRO A 23 0.56 -13.93 -24.60
CA PRO A 23 1.41 -15.12 -24.73
C PRO A 23 2.91 -14.76 -24.86
N ASP A 24 3.22 -13.56 -25.32
CA ASP A 24 4.54 -12.94 -25.39
C ASP A 24 5.02 -12.35 -24.05
N GLY A 25 4.19 -12.45 -23.00
CA GLY A 25 4.47 -11.86 -21.69
C GLY A 25 4.06 -10.39 -21.56
N THR A 26 3.41 -9.79 -22.56
CA THR A 26 2.90 -8.41 -22.51
C THR A 26 1.82 -8.28 -21.44
N ARG A 27 1.94 -7.26 -20.58
CA ARG A 27 1.05 -7.02 -19.43
C ARG A 27 0.23 -5.78 -19.74
N THR A 28 -1.09 -5.88 -19.70
CA THR A 28 -1.96 -4.77 -20.12
C THR A 28 -3.10 -4.59 -19.13
N ILE A 29 -3.24 -3.37 -18.62
CA ILE A 29 -4.43 -2.95 -17.88
C ILE A 29 -5.47 -2.55 -18.93
N LEU A 30 -6.46 -3.39 -19.15
CA LEU A 30 -7.53 -3.17 -20.13
C LEU A 30 -8.58 -2.18 -19.62
N SER A 31 -8.83 -2.22 -18.31
CA SER A 31 -9.69 -1.27 -17.61
C SER A 31 -9.23 -1.14 -16.16
N ASN A 32 -9.45 0.03 -15.57
CA ASN A 32 -9.20 0.25 -14.15
C ASN A 32 -10.08 1.40 -13.66
N ARG A 33 -11.21 1.05 -13.06
CA ARG A 33 -12.19 2.00 -12.52
C ARG A 33 -12.01 2.08 -11.02
N ILE A 34 -11.92 3.30 -10.50
CA ILE A 34 -11.73 3.58 -9.08
C ILE A 34 -12.70 4.68 -8.70
N ARG A 35 -13.44 4.48 -7.61
CA ARG A 35 -14.23 5.51 -6.93
C ARG A 35 -13.73 5.65 -5.50
N SER A 36 -13.06 6.77 -5.24
CA SER A 36 -12.67 7.16 -3.87
C SER A 36 -13.87 7.68 -3.09
N GLN A 37 -13.86 7.45 -1.78
CA GLN A 37 -14.86 7.94 -0.83
C GLN A 37 -14.33 9.13 0.00
N ASP A 38 -13.20 9.75 -0.38
CA ASP A 38 -12.56 10.86 0.35
C ASP A 38 -13.55 11.93 0.83
N ASP A 39 -14.46 12.37 -0.04
CA ASP A 39 -15.43 13.42 0.28
C ASP A 39 -16.43 13.00 1.37
N ALA A 40 -16.78 11.71 1.44
CA ALA A 40 -17.68 11.17 2.46
C ALA A 40 -16.98 11.07 3.83
N HIS A 41 -15.67 10.87 3.86
CA HIS A 41 -14.88 10.72 5.08
C HIS A 41 -14.26 12.03 5.58
N ARG A 42 -14.10 13.04 4.71
CA ARG A 42 -13.49 14.35 5.03
C ARG A 42 -14.08 15.02 6.29
N PRO A 43 -15.41 15.04 6.53
CA PRO A 43 -15.99 15.67 7.73
C PRO A 43 -15.57 14.99 9.04
N PHE A 44 -15.18 13.72 9.00
CA PHE A 44 -14.78 12.93 10.17
C PHE A 44 -13.26 12.95 10.40
N GLY A 45 -12.49 13.42 9.41
CA GLY A 45 -11.03 13.45 9.46
C GLY A 45 -10.40 12.06 9.53
N GLY A 46 -11.03 11.07 8.89
CA GLY A 46 -10.60 9.68 8.81
C GLY A 46 -11.73 8.76 8.30
N VAL A 47 -11.38 7.55 7.86
CA VAL A 47 -12.32 6.57 7.30
C VAL A 47 -13.30 6.08 8.36
N VAL A 48 -14.61 6.18 8.08
CA VAL A 48 -15.69 5.63 8.92
C VAL A 48 -16.14 4.28 8.34
N PRO A 49 -15.94 3.16 9.05
CA PRO A 49 -16.14 1.82 8.48
C PRO A 49 -17.53 1.53 7.91
N GLU A 50 -18.59 2.01 8.57
CA GLU A 50 -19.97 1.80 8.10
C GLU A 50 -20.29 2.60 6.84
N ILE A 51 -19.79 3.84 6.74
CA ILE A 51 -19.93 4.66 5.52
C ILE A 51 -19.23 3.97 4.36
N ALA A 52 -18.02 3.43 4.61
CA ALA A 52 -17.24 2.76 3.58
C ALA A 52 -17.90 1.49 3.06
N ALA A 53 -18.36 0.62 3.98
CA ALA A 53 -19.05 -0.62 3.62
C ALA A 53 -20.30 -0.36 2.75
N ARG A 54 -21.14 0.63 3.12
CA ARG A 54 -22.34 1.00 2.35
C ARG A 54 -21.98 1.54 0.97
N ALA A 55 -21.00 2.42 0.89
CA ALA A 55 -20.56 2.99 -0.39
C ALA A 55 -20.07 1.92 -1.36
N HIS A 56 -19.39 0.85 -0.88
CA HIS A 56 -19.02 -0.28 -1.74
C HIS A 56 -20.26 -1.00 -2.30
N VAL A 57 -21.26 -1.30 -1.46
CA VAL A 57 -22.49 -1.99 -1.87
C VAL A 57 -23.24 -1.20 -2.93
N GLU A 58 -23.28 0.12 -2.81
CA GLU A 58 -24.06 1.01 -3.70
C GLU A 58 -23.51 1.12 -5.12
N ILE A 59 -22.22 0.84 -5.36
CA ILE A 59 -21.57 1.15 -6.64
C ILE A 59 -20.72 0.03 -7.24
N LEU A 60 -20.38 -1.01 -6.48
CA LEU A 60 -19.45 -2.05 -6.95
C LEU A 60 -19.94 -2.76 -8.22
N ASP A 61 -21.22 -3.06 -8.32
CA ASP A 61 -21.83 -3.71 -9.49
C ASP A 61 -21.69 -2.86 -10.76
N THR A 62 -21.95 -1.56 -10.64
CA THR A 62 -21.83 -0.57 -11.71
C THR A 62 -20.37 -0.42 -12.14
N LEU A 63 -19.44 -0.32 -11.18
CA LEU A 63 -17.99 -0.26 -11.47
C LEU A 63 -17.49 -1.50 -12.21
N ILE A 64 -17.93 -2.70 -11.81
CA ILE A 64 -17.57 -3.95 -12.49
C ILE A 64 -18.11 -3.94 -13.91
N LYS A 65 -19.38 -3.56 -14.09
CA LYS A 65 -19.99 -3.44 -15.43
C LYS A 65 -19.20 -2.47 -16.31
N ASP A 66 -18.87 -1.29 -15.81
CA ASP A 66 -18.10 -0.29 -16.55
C ASP A 66 -16.69 -0.77 -16.89
N ALA A 67 -16.03 -1.48 -15.97
CA ALA A 67 -14.72 -2.07 -16.21
C ALA A 67 -14.77 -3.16 -17.29
N MET A 68 -15.82 -3.99 -17.33
CA MET A 68 -16.01 -5.00 -18.37
C MET A 68 -16.34 -4.38 -19.73
N VAL A 69 -17.18 -3.33 -19.75
CA VAL A 69 -17.49 -2.56 -20.97
C VAL A 69 -16.22 -1.91 -21.54
N GLU A 70 -15.42 -1.26 -20.70
CA GLU A 70 -14.14 -0.66 -21.12
C GLU A 70 -13.15 -1.72 -21.63
N ALA A 71 -13.12 -2.91 -21.02
CA ALA A 71 -12.29 -4.02 -21.49
C ALA A 71 -12.74 -4.60 -22.85
N GLY A 72 -13.99 -4.37 -23.25
CA GLY A 72 -14.51 -4.68 -24.59
C GLY A 72 -14.96 -6.13 -24.81
N PHE A 73 -15.28 -6.88 -23.75
CA PHE A 73 -15.78 -8.27 -23.87
C PHE A 73 -16.68 -8.67 -22.69
N GLY A 74 -17.42 -9.77 -22.86
CA GLY A 74 -18.27 -10.35 -21.81
C GLY A 74 -17.50 -11.22 -20.81
N PHE A 75 -18.13 -11.54 -19.68
CA PHE A 75 -17.52 -12.31 -18.59
C PHE A 75 -17.01 -13.70 -19.00
N ASP A 76 -17.58 -14.31 -20.03
CA ASP A 76 -17.15 -15.63 -20.53
C ASP A 76 -15.69 -15.66 -21.03
N ALA A 77 -15.16 -14.48 -21.41
CA ALA A 77 -13.79 -14.32 -21.88
C ALA A 77 -12.76 -14.14 -20.75
N LEU A 78 -13.20 -14.10 -19.48
CA LEU A 78 -12.31 -14.11 -18.31
C LEU A 78 -11.74 -15.51 -18.06
N ASP A 79 -10.54 -15.56 -17.52
CA ASP A 79 -9.88 -16.79 -17.07
C ASP A 79 -9.94 -16.96 -15.55
N GLY A 80 -10.38 -15.93 -14.82
CA GLY A 80 -10.56 -15.96 -13.37
C GLY A 80 -11.09 -14.64 -12.80
N VAL A 81 -11.56 -14.70 -11.56
CA VAL A 81 -12.04 -13.55 -10.80
C VAL A 81 -11.23 -13.44 -9.50
N ALA A 82 -10.51 -12.35 -9.33
CA ALA A 82 -9.72 -12.05 -8.16
C ALA A 82 -10.40 -10.98 -7.30
N ALA A 83 -10.44 -11.17 -5.98
CA ALA A 83 -10.87 -10.15 -5.04
C ALA A 83 -9.92 -10.06 -3.86
N ALA A 84 -9.72 -8.85 -3.35
CA ALA A 84 -9.06 -8.64 -2.08
C ALA A 84 -9.89 -9.31 -0.96
N ALA A 85 -9.34 -10.36 -0.36
CA ALA A 85 -9.94 -11.06 0.77
C ALA A 85 -9.35 -10.61 2.12
N GLY A 86 -8.61 -9.51 2.11
CA GLY A 86 -8.01 -8.86 3.28
C GLY A 86 -6.50 -8.67 3.16
N PRO A 87 -5.82 -8.05 4.13
CA PRO A 87 -6.41 -7.37 5.30
C PRO A 87 -7.25 -6.16 4.91
N GLY A 88 -8.11 -5.68 5.81
CA GLY A 88 -8.98 -4.53 5.56
C GLY A 88 -10.16 -4.43 6.51
N LEU A 89 -11.00 -3.42 6.29
CA LEU A 89 -12.27 -3.23 6.99
C LEU A 89 -13.22 -4.36 6.60
N ILE A 90 -13.64 -5.16 7.58
CA ILE A 90 -14.38 -6.42 7.32
C ILE A 90 -15.64 -6.22 6.47
N GLY A 91 -16.35 -5.10 6.65
CA GLY A 91 -17.54 -4.78 5.86
C GLY A 91 -17.23 -4.69 4.37
N GLY A 92 -16.23 -3.89 3.98
CA GLY A 92 -15.81 -3.76 2.59
C GLY A 92 -15.24 -5.06 2.01
N VAL A 93 -14.36 -5.72 2.76
CA VAL A 93 -13.76 -7.01 2.32
C VAL A 93 -14.82 -8.06 2.02
N LEU A 94 -15.88 -8.14 2.85
CA LEU A 94 -17.00 -9.05 2.61
C LEU A 94 -17.76 -8.70 1.32
N VAL A 95 -17.98 -7.41 1.05
CA VAL A 95 -18.68 -6.96 -0.16
C VAL A 95 -17.93 -7.39 -1.41
N GLY A 96 -16.63 -7.07 -1.53
CA GLY A 96 -15.84 -7.44 -2.69
C GLY A 96 -15.71 -8.95 -2.88
N LEU A 97 -15.36 -9.68 -1.81
CA LEU A 97 -15.16 -11.13 -1.89
C LEU A 97 -16.46 -11.88 -2.22
N THR A 98 -17.60 -11.47 -1.65
CA THR A 98 -18.90 -12.09 -1.93
C THR A 98 -19.32 -11.86 -3.38
N THR A 99 -19.13 -10.64 -3.90
CA THR A 99 -19.39 -10.33 -5.31
C THR A 99 -18.50 -11.16 -6.24
N ALA A 100 -17.21 -11.29 -5.95
CA ALA A 100 -16.32 -12.14 -6.73
C ALA A 100 -16.74 -13.61 -6.73
N LYS A 101 -17.13 -14.15 -5.57
CA LYS A 101 -17.66 -15.52 -5.47
C LYS A 101 -18.89 -15.71 -6.35
N ALA A 102 -19.82 -14.75 -6.35
CA ALA A 102 -21.02 -14.81 -7.18
C ALA A 102 -20.69 -14.79 -8.69
N ILE A 103 -19.76 -13.93 -9.12
CA ILE A 103 -19.33 -13.86 -10.52
C ILE A 103 -18.60 -15.15 -10.91
N ALA A 104 -17.65 -15.62 -10.10
CA ALA A 104 -16.91 -16.86 -10.35
C ALA A 104 -17.86 -18.08 -10.46
N LEU A 105 -18.83 -18.18 -9.55
CA LEU A 105 -19.85 -19.23 -9.57
C LEU A 105 -20.74 -19.14 -10.83
N GLY A 106 -21.23 -17.96 -11.16
CA GLY A 106 -22.11 -17.75 -12.31
C GLY A 106 -21.43 -17.96 -13.67
N THR A 107 -20.11 -17.77 -13.74
CA THR A 107 -19.31 -17.89 -14.97
C THR A 107 -18.53 -19.20 -15.06
N GLY A 108 -18.53 -20.01 -14.00
CA GLY A 108 -17.72 -21.24 -13.90
C GLY A 108 -16.21 -20.97 -13.92
N LYS A 109 -15.76 -19.76 -13.57
CA LYS A 109 -14.35 -19.35 -13.58
C LYS A 109 -13.72 -19.52 -12.20
N PRO A 110 -12.40 -19.75 -12.11
CA PRO A 110 -11.73 -19.87 -10.82
C PRO A 110 -11.81 -18.56 -10.02
N LEU A 111 -11.96 -18.71 -8.71
CA LEU A 111 -11.87 -17.62 -7.73
C LEU A 111 -10.43 -17.52 -7.23
N LEU A 112 -9.96 -16.29 -7.02
CA LEU A 112 -8.69 -16.00 -6.38
C LEU A 112 -8.90 -15.02 -5.22
N ALA A 113 -8.70 -15.51 -4.00
CA ALA A 113 -8.72 -14.71 -2.78
C ALA A 113 -7.33 -14.10 -2.57
N ILE A 114 -7.23 -12.79 -2.79
CA ILE A 114 -5.96 -12.08 -2.82
C ILE A 114 -5.69 -11.41 -1.48
N ASN A 115 -4.47 -11.57 -0.97
CA ASN A 115 -4.00 -10.74 0.12
C ASN A 115 -3.67 -9.35 -0.44
N HIS A 116 -4.30 -8.31 0.10
CA HIS A 116 -4.16 -6.93 -0.35
C HIS A 116 -2.71 -6.43 -0.29
N LEU A 117 -1.94 -6.81 0.74
CA LEU A 117 -0.53 -6.44 0.85
C LEU A 117 0.33 -7.17 -0.20
N GLU A 118 -0.06 -8.40 -0.55
CA GLU A 118 0.59 -9.18 -1.62
C GLU A 118 0.33 -8.53 -2.98
N ALA A 119 -0.87 -7.99 -3.19
CA ALA A 119 -1.18 -7.25 -4.39
C ALA A 119 -0.25 -6.04 -4.57
N HIS A 120 -0.09 -5.22 -3.53
CA HIS A 120 0.90 -4.14 -3.50
C HIS A 120 2.33 -4.65 -3.74
N ALA A 121 2.69 -5.80 -3.15
CA ALA A 121 4.02 -6.40 -3.32
C ALA A 121 4.31 -6.87 -4.74
N LEU A 122 3.28 -7.27 -5.50
CA LEU A 122 3.38 -7.77 -6.87
C LEU A 122 3.14 -6.70 -7.94
N THR A 123 2.56 -5.54 -7.60
CA THR A 123 2.40 -4.39 -8.51
C THR A 123 3.64 -4.01 -9.32
N PRO A 124 4.87 -4.00 -8.79
CA PRO A 124 6.07 -3.71 -9.58
C PRO A 124 6.20 -4.62 -10.81
N ARG A 125 5.81 -5.89 -10.65
CA ARG A 125 5.84 -6.89 -11.72
C ARG A 125 4.74 -6.68 -12.76
N LEU A 126 3.70 -5.89 -12.48
CA LEU A 126 2.72 -5.47 -13.49
C LEU A 126 3.34 -4.43 -14.45
N VAL A 127 4.19 -3.56 -13.91
CA VAL A 127 4.73 -2.39 -14.61
C VAL A 127 6.00 -2.74 -15.37
N GLU A 128 6.87 -3.56 -14.78
CA GLU A 128 8.17 -3.90 -15.34
C GLU A 128 8.62 -5.30 -14.91
N ASP A 129 9.67 -5.84 -15.52
CA ASP A 129 10.16 -7.18 -15.19
C ASP A 129 11.09 -7.15 -13.97
N VAL A 130 10.50 -7.29 -12.78
CA VAL A 130 11.24 -7.37 -11.51
C VAL A 130 11.46 -8.83 -11.11
N ALA A 131 12.66 -9.35 -11.33
CA ALA A 131 13.04 -10.70 -10.90
C ALA A 131 12.98 -10.86 -9.38
N PHE A 132 12.54 -12.02 -8.88
CA PHE A 132 12.70 -12.37 -7.47
C PHE A 132 14.16 -12.78 -7.17
N PRO A 133 14.62 -12.67 -5.90
CA PRO A 133 13.95 -12.01 -4.80
C PRO A 133 14.26 -10.50 -4.78
N TYR A 134 13.33 -9.68 -4.30
CA TYR A 134 13.54 -8.22 -4.13
C TYR A 134 13.10 -7.74 -2.74
N LEU A 135 13.70 -6.63 -2.29
CA LEU A 135 13.30 -6.00 -1.04
C LEU A 135 12.20 -4.99 -1.31
N LEU A 136 11.06 -5.15 -0.65
CA LEU A 136 9.93 -4.22 -0.70
C LEU A 136 9.89 -3.37 0.57
N LEU A 137 9.81 -2.04 0.41
CA LEU A 137 9.27 -1.13 1.41
C LEU A 137 7.79 -0.90 1.10
N LEU A 138 6.92 -1.53 1.88
CA LEU A 138 5.48 -1.34 1.83
C LEU A 138 5.09 -0.24 2.82
N ALA A 139 4.74 0.94 2.31
CA ALA A 139 4.44 2.12 3.12
C ALA A 139 3.13 2.78 2.66
N SER A 140 2.02 2.43 3.32
CA SER A 140 0.69 2.98 3.09
C SER A 140 0.19 3.75 4.33
N GLY A 141 -1.10 4.15 4.33
CA GLY A 141 -1.74 4.75 5.49
C GLY A 141 -1.69 3.83 6.72
N GLY A 142 -1.97 2.54 6.54
CA GLY A 142 -2.05 1.56 7.63
C GLY A 142 -0.84 0.63 7.79
N HIS A 143 0.08 0.60 6.83
CA HIS A 143 1.18 -0.37 6.82
C HIS A 143 2.54 0.31 6.64
N THR A 144 3.54 -0.18 7.37
CA THR A 144 4.95 0.14 7.17
C THR A 144 5.75 -1.11 7.44
N GLN A 145 6.24 -1.75 6.37
CA GLN A 145 6.94 -3.03 6.42
C GLN A 145 8.09 -3.06 5.42
N LEU A 146 9.20 -3.70 5.83
CA LEU A 146 10.25 -4.17 4.95
C LEU A 146 10.05 -5.67 4.75
N VAL A 147 9.82 -6.08 3.52
CA VAL A 147 9.46 -7.47 3.17
C VAL A 147 10.41 -7.98 2.09
N ALA A 148 11.01 -9.14 2.32
CA ALA A 148 11.64 -9.89 1.25
C ALA A 148 10.55 -10.60 0.45
N VAL A 149 10.42 -10.22 -0.81
CA VAL A 149 9.52 -10.89 -1.75
C VAL A 149 10.34 -11.92 -2.51
N GLU A 150 10.18 -13.19 -2.14
CA GLU A 150 11.01 -14.30 -2.64
C GLU A 150 10.38 -15.04 -3.81
N ASP A 151 9.05 -15.15 -3.82
CA ASP A 151 8.21 -15.60 -4.93
C ASP A 151 6.76 -15.23 -4.58
N VAL A 152 5.82 -15.49 -5.50
CA VAL A 152 4.38 -15.40 -5.24
C VAL A 152 4.01 -16.39 -4.13
N GLY A 153 3.37 -15.88 -3.08
CA GLY A 153 3.04 -16.65 -1.89
C GLY A 153 4.22 -16.90 -0.94
N LYS A 154 5.42 -16.37 -1.21
CA LYS A 154 6.60 -16.51 -0.36
C LYS A 154 7.17 -15.16 0.03
N TYR A 155 6.79 -14.70 1.23
CA TYR A 155 7.14 -13.40 1.79
C TYR A 155 7.78 -13.56 3.16
N THR A 156 8.95 -12.95 3.35
CA THR A 156 9.62 -12.92 4.66
C THR A 156 9.65 -11.48 5.17
N ARG A 157 9.00 -11.21 6.31
CA ARG A 157 9.02 -9.87 6.90
C ARG A 157 10.36 -9.64 7.59
N ILE A 158 11.10 -8.67 7.08
CA ILE A 158 12.41 -8.25 7.61
C ILE A 158 12.23 -7.24 8.74
N GLY A 159 11.31 -6.29 8.58
CA GLY A 159 11.05 -5.25 9.57
C GLY A 159 9.64 -4.71 9.45
N THR A 160 9.12 -4.12 10.52
CA THR A 160 7.77 -3.54 10.56
C THR A 160 7.69 -2.36 11.51
N THR A 161 6.67 -1.52 11.38
CA THR A 161 6.36 -0.55 12.43
C THR A 161 5.92 -1.25 13.70
N ILE A 162 6.45 -0.81 14.84
CA ILE A 162 5.99 -1.25 16.16
C ILE A 162 4.87 -0.35 16.72
N ASP A 163 4.56 0.76 16.03
CA ASP A 163 3.51 1.70 16.42
C ASP A 163 2.71 2.27 15.21
N ASP A 164 2.83 3.56 14.92
CA ASP A 164 2.16 4.26 13.82
C ASP A 164 2.86 3.90 12.49
N ALA A 165 2.07 3.67 11.44
CA ALA A 165 2.62 3.61 10.08
C ALA A 165 3.10 5.01 9.63
N ILE A 166 3.95 5.07 8.61
CA ILE A 166 4.43 6.34 8.06
C ILE A 166 3.25 7.20 7.59
N GLY A 167 2.34 6.65 6.78
CA GLY A 167 1.16 7.39 6.31
C GLY A 167 0.29 7.92 7.47
N GLU A 168 -0.01 7.06 8.45
CA GLU A 168 -0.73 7.44 9.66
C GLU A 168 -0.04 8.57 10.45
N ALA A 169 1.29 8.57 10.54
CA ALA A 169 2.05 9.64 11.19
C ALA A 169 1.89 10.97 10.44
N PHE A 170 1.95 10.96 9.11
CA PHE A 170 1.67 12.14 8.27
C PHE A 170 0.25 12.65 8.46
N ASP A 171 -0.76 11.78 8.46
CA ASP A 171 -2.16 12.18 8.65
C ASP A 171 -2.42 12.79 10.02
N LYS A 172 -1.82 12.23 11.08
CA LYS A 172 -1.94 12.77 12.43
C LYS A 172 -1.27 14.14 12.58
N VAL A 173 -0.11 14.34 11.95
CA VAL A 173 0.56 15.65 11.94
C VAL A 173 -0.25 16.67 11.15
N ALA A 174 -0.78 16.30 9.98
CA ALA A 174 -1.64 17.17 9.19
C ALA A 174 -2.88 17.64 9.98
N LYS A 175 -3.55 16.70 10.67
CA LYS A 175 -4.71 17.00 11.52
C LYS A 175 -4.36 17.95 12.66
N MET A 176 -3.22 17.72 13.32
CA MET A 176 -2.75 18.54 14.44
C MET A 176 -2.42 19.98 14.02
N LEU A 177 -1.89 20.15 12.80
CA LEU A 177 -1.52 21.44 12.24
C LEU A 177 -2.63 22.05 11.36
N SER A 178 -3.84 21.50 11.40
CA SER A 178 -5.01 21.99 10.66
C SER A 178 -4.83 22.05 9.13
N LEU A 179 -4.07 21.11 8.56
CA LEU A 179 -3.78 21.04 7.12
C LEU A 179 -4.82 20.23 6.30
N GLY A 180 -5.77 19.57 6.96
CA GLY A 180 -6.83 18.79 6.32
C GLY A 180 -6.47 17.33 6.01
N PHE A 181 -7.26 16.68 5.15
CA PHE A 181 -7.14 15.28 4.74
C PHE A 181 -7.27 15.18 3.20
N PRO A 182 -6.41 14.39 2.50
CA PRO A 182 -5.37 13.48 3.02
C PRO A 182 -4.10 14.22 3.50
N GLY A 183 -3.51 13.74 4.61
CA GLY A 183 -2.48 14.49 5.32
C GLY A 183 -1.07 14.37 4.75
N GLY A 184 -0.71 13.23 4.16
CA GLY A 184 0.58 13.02 3.48
C GLY A 184 0.92 14.12 2.47
N PRO A 185 0.09 14.34 1.43
CA PRO A 185 0.31 15.40 0.44
C PRO A 185 0.28 16.81 1.05
N ALA A 186 -0.58 17.06 2.03
CA ALA A 186 -0.72 18.37 2.66
C ALA A 186 0.53 18.76 3.46
N VAL A 187 1.07 17.84 4.26
CA VAL A 187 2.33 18.04 5.00
C VAL A 187 3.51 18.19 4.04
N GLU A 188 3.59 17.39 2.97
CA GLU A 188 4.65 17.54 1.97
C GLU A 188 4.58 18.92 1.28
N GLN A 189 3.38 19.40 0.97
CA GLN A 189 3.20 20.70 0.35
C GLN A 189 3.62 21.84 1.30
N ALA A 190 3.21 21.78 2.58
CA ALA A 190 3.60 22.77 3.59
C ALA A 190 5.10 22.75 3.91
N ALA A 191 5.73 21.57 3.86
CA ALA A 191 7.16 21.40 4.12
C ALA A 191 8.07 22.07 3.08
N ARG A 192 7.59 22.37 1.86
CA ARG A 192 8.46 22.85 0.75
C ARG A 192 9.18 24.14 1.05
N ASP A 193 8.51 25.06 1.74
CA ASP A 193 9.01 26.40 2.03
C ASP A 193 9.53 26.51 3.48
N GLY A 194 9.51 25.41 4.24
CA GLY A 194 9.94 25.34 5.62
C GLY A 194 11.43 25.08 5.81
N ASP A 195 11.93 25.46 6.98
CA ASP A 195 13.27 25.14 7.48
C ASP A 195 13.26 23.76 8.17
N PRO A 196 13.93 22.73 7.60
CA PRO A 196 13.96 21.40 8.17
C PRO A 196 14.84 21.27 9.42
N GLU A 197 15.63 22.29 9.77
CA GLU A 197 16.56 22.27 10.91
C GLU A 197 16.03 23.06 12.12
N ARG A 198 14.96 23.85 11.95
CA ARG A 198 14.42 24.72 13.01
C ARG A 198 13.99 23.95 14.25
N PHE A 199 13.35 22.78 14.08
CA PHE A 199 12.87 21.98 15.21
C PHE A 199 13.68 20.70 15.37
N ALA A 200 14.35 20.56 16.52
CA ALA A 200 15.11 19.38 16.88
C ALA A 200 14.20 18.19 17.24
N LEU A 201 13.65 17.52 16.23
CA LEU A 201 12.78 16.35 16.41
C LEU A 201 13.59 15.04 16.55
N PRO A 202 13.12 14.07 17.34
CA PRO A 202 13.82 12.79 17.50
C PRO A 202 13.78 11.95 16.22
N ARG A 203 14.77 11.08 16.03
CA ARG A 203 14.78 10.03 15.00
C ARG A 203 14.64 8.66 15.68
N PRO A 204 13.41 8.16 15.94
CA PRO A 204 13.23 6.96 16.75
C PRO A 204 13.87 5.72 16.10
N LEU A 205 14.41 4.85 16.95
CA LEU A 205 15.15 3.64 16.57
C LEU A 205 16.40 3.87 15.71
N PHE A 206 16.78 5.08 15.34
CA PHE A 206 17.92 5.36 14.47
C PHE A 206 19.20 4.65 14.94
N GLY A 207 19.90 3.99 14.02
CA GLY A 207 21.11 3.20 14.30
C GLY A 207 20.91 1.88 15.06
N LYS A 208 19.69 1.54 15.50
CA LYS A 208 19.40 0.22 16.11
C LYS A 208 19.56 -0.92 15.11
N PRO A 209 19.97 -2.13 15.53
CA PRO A 209 20.26 -3.24 14.62
C PRO A 209 19.02 -3.84 13.96
N GLU A 210 17.83 -3.73 14.57
CA GLU A 210 16.58 -4.21 13.99
C GLU A 210 16.02 -3.20 12.99
N PRO A 211 15.57 -3.63 11.79
CA PRO A 211 15.00 -2.77 10.75
C PRO A 211 13.53 -2.39 11.02
N ASN A 212 13.16 -2.24 12.29
CA ASN A 212 11.80 -1.86 12.69
C ASN A 212 11.63 -0.34 12.70
N PHE A 213 10.40 0.13 12.48
CA PHE A 213 10.04 1.55 12.45
C PHE A 213 9.27 1.94 13.72
N SER A 214 9.41 3.19 14.16
CA SER A 214 8.61 3.79 15.24
C SER A 214 8.47 5.29 14.98
N LEU A 215 7.24 5.80 14.95
CA LEU A 215 6.91 7.19 14.62
C LEU A 215 5.92 7.83 15.60
N SER A 216 5.31 7.05 16.51
CA SER A 216 4.37 7.58 17.50
C SER A 216 4.99 8.65 18.42
N GLY A 217 6.25 8.46 18.82
CA GLY A 217 7.03 9.42 19.61
C GLY A 217 7.37 10.70 18.84
N LEU A 218 7.61 10.59 17.53
CA LEU A 218 7.90 11.73 16.65
C LEU A 218 6.67 12.65 16.55
N LYS A 219 5.48 12.09 16.37
CA LYS A 219 4.22 12.87 16.41
C LYS A 219 4.06 13.63 17.73
N THR A 220 4.37 12.99 18.86
CA THR A 220 4.31 13.63 20.18
C THR A 220 5.29 14.79 20.29
N ALA A 221 6.51 14.64 19.76
CA ALA A 221 7.51 15.71 19.72
C ALA A 221 7.05 16.90 18.87
N VAL A 222 6.44 16.64 17.70
CA VAL A 222 5.83 17.70 16.86
C VAL A 222 4.75 18.46 17.64
N ARG A 223 3.88 17.75 18.36
CA ARG A 223 2.84 18.37 19.19
C ARG A 223 3.43 19.31 20.24
N LEU A 224 4.41 18.84 21.00
CA LEU A 224 5.04 19.63 22.06
C LEU A 224 5.75 20.86 21.49
N ALA A 225 6.43 20.71 20.35
CA ALA A 225 7.07 21.82 19.65
C ALA A 225 6.03 22.85 19.18
N ALA A 226 4.90 22.40 18.62
CA ALA A 226 3.81 23.26 18.18
C ALA A 226 3.09 23.97 19.34
N GLU A 227 2.90 23.31 20.49
CA GLU A 227 2.28 23.87 21.70
C GLU A 227 3.17 24.96 22.33
N ALA A 228 4.48 24.79 22.31
CA ALA A 228 5.44 25.72 22.93
C ALA A 228 5.51 27.10 22.27
N ILE A 229 5.02 27.24 21.04
CA ILE A 229 5.11 28.48 20.23
C ILE A 229 3.74 29.00 19.79
N GLN A 230 2.65 28.58 20.45
CA GLN A 230 1.31 29.06 20.13
C GLN A 230 1.17 30.58 20.36
N PRO A 231 0.38 31.30 19.53
CA PRO A 231 -0.32 30.80 18.33
C PRO A 231 0.62 30.59 17.13
N LEU A 232 0.38 29.53 16.35
CA LEU A 232 1.21 29.22 15.17
C LEU A 232 0.96 30.19 14.02
N THR A 233 2.05 30.69 13.42
CA THR A 233 2.03 31.34 12.10
C THR A 233 2.12 30.30 10.97
N GLU A 234 1.81 30.70 9.74
CA GLU A 234 2.00 29.85 8.56
C GLU A 234 3.46 29.38 8.41
N ARG A 235 4.42 30.23 8.79
CA ARG A 235 5.85 29.89 8.77
C ARG A 235 6.18 28.80 9.79
N ASP A 236 5.62 28.88 10.99
CA ASP A 236 5.81 27.86 12.03
C ASP A 236 5.28 26.51 11.57
N VAL A 237 4.12 26.49 10.92
CA VAL A 237 3.54 25.27 10.34
C VAL A 237 4.43 24.69 9.25
N ALA A 238 4.94 25.52 8.34
CA ALA A 238 5.85 25.08 7.28
C ALA A 238 7.14 24.48 7.84
N ASP A 239 7.77 25.15 8.80
CA ASP A 239 9.02 24.69 9.44
C ASP A 239 8.80 23.41 10.27
N LEU A 240 7.67 23.27 10.97
CA LEU A 240 7.28 22.03 11.66
C LEU A 240 7.10 20.87 10.68
N CYS A 241 6.43 21.10 9.55
CA CYS A 241 6.24 20.11 8.50
C CYS A 241 7.58 19.69 7.87
N ALA A 242 8.46 20.65 7.58
CA ALA A 242 9.79 20.41 7.04
C ALA A 242 10.66 19.59 8.02
N SER A 243 10.71 20.00 9.29
CA SER A 243 11.47 19.30 10.33
C SER A 243 10.94 17.89 10.56
N PHE A 244 9.61 17.70 10.55
CA PHE A 244 8.97 16.39 10.67
C PHE A 244 9.31 15.49 9.48
N GLN A 245 9.15 15.99 8.25
CA GLN A 245 9.44 15.23 7.04
C GLN A 245 10.91 14.82 6.99
N ALA A 246 11.83 15.72 7.35
CA ALA A 246 13.26 15.41 7.43
C ALA A 246 13.54 14.26 8.43
N ALA A 247 12.95 14.31 9.63
CA ALA A 247 13.10 13.24 10.62
C ALA A 247 12.53 11.90 10.12
N VAL A 248 11.39 11.89 9.42
CA VAL A 248 10.83 10.68 8.81
C VAL A 248 11.74 10.13 7.71
N VAL A 249 12.25 11.00 6.83
CA VAL A 249 13.20 10.61 5.76
C VAL A 249 14.44 9.96 6.35
N ASP A 250 15.05 10.55 7.39
CA ASP A 250 16.22 9.99 8.07
C ASP A 250 15.94 8.57 8.59
N CYS A 251 14.81 8.39 9.26
CA CYS A 251 14.38 7.09 9.77
C CYS A 251 14.18 6.10 8.61
N VAL A 252 13.45 6.47 7.57
CA VAL A 252 13.18 5.58 6.44
C VAL A 252 14.46 5.11 5.75
N ILE A 253 15.43 6.00 5.51
CA ILE A 253 16.72 5.62 4.91
C ILE A 253 17.47 4.66 5.82
N ASP A 254 17.60 5.00 7.11
CA ASP A 254 18.38 4.21 8.05
C ASP A 254 17.79 2.80 8.23
N ARG A 255 16.47 2.70 8.46
CA ARG A 255 15.77 1.41 8.57
C ARG A 255 15.87 0.60 7.28
N THR A 256 15.76 1.24 6.11
CA THR A 256 15.89 0.55 4.81
C THR A 256 17.31 0.03 4.59
N ARG A 257 18.35 0.80 4.96
CA ARG A 257 19.75 0.36 4.88
C ARG A 257 20.01 -0.86 5.76
N ILE A 258 19.43 -0.90 6.96
CA ILE A 258 19.49 -2.09 7.82
C ILE A 258 18.72 -3.25 7.18
N GLY A 259 17.53 -2.99 6.63
CA GLY A 259 16.74 -3.98 5.91
C GLY A 259 17.50 -4.63 4.75
N ILE A 260 18.21 -3.85 3.94
CA ILE A 260 19.07 -4.35 2.86
C ILE A 260 20.17 -5.26 3.40
N ARG A 261 20.83 -4.88 4.51
CA ARG A 261 21.87 -5.71 5.14
C ARG A 261 21.29 -7.02 5.68
N THR A 262 20.15 -6.96 6.35
CA THR A 262 19.44 -8.14 6.86
C THR A 262 19.01 -9.07 5.72
N PHE A 263 18.44 -8.51 4.65
CA PHE A 263 18.08 -9.25 3.44
C PHE A 263 19.30 -10.00 2.88
N ARG A 264 20.44 -9.30 2.72
CA ARG A 264 21.70 -9.88 2.22
C ARG A 264 22.21 -11.04 3.05
N ARG A 265 22.06 -10.94 4.37
CA ARG A 265 22.49 -11.98 5.31
C ARG A 265 21.58 -13.20 5.29
N GLU A 266 20.26 -12.99 5.22
CA GLU A 266 19.28 -14.07 5.45
C GLU A 266 18.76 -14.72 4.18
N ILE A 267 18.67 -13.96 3.07
CA ILE A 267 18.01 -14.39 1.83
C ILE A 267 19.00 -14.40 0.65
N GLY A 268 19.90 -13.41 0.57
CA GLY A 268 20.86 -13.24 -0.52
C GLY A 268 20.82 -11.85 -1.13
N THR A 269 21.29 -11.65 -2.36
CA THR A 269 21.30 -10.29 -2.95
C THR A 269 19.93 -9.95 -3.54
N PRO A 270 19.28 -8.83 -3.12
CA PRO A 270 18.02 -8.42 -3.73
C PRO A 270 18.26 -7.93 -5.15
N SER A 271 17.35 -8.24 -6.07
CA SER A 271 17.40 -7.76 -7.46
C SER A 271 17.04 -6.27 -7.60
N ALA A 272 16.29 -5.74 -6.65
CA ALA A 272 15.82 -4.36 -6.60
C ALA A 272 15.41 -3.95 -5.17
N LEU A 273 15.39 -2.64 -4.93
CA LEU A 273 14.60 -2.02 -3.87
C LEU A 273 13.28 -1.53 -4.48
N VAL A 274 12.17 -2.08 -4.02
CA VAL A 274 10.82 -1.70 -4.44
C VAL A 274 10.19 -0.81 -3.38
N ILE A 275 9.43 0.21 -3.80
CA ILE A 275 8.56 1.00 -2.91
C ILE A 275 7.11 0.84 -3.38
N ALA A 276 6.21 0.42 -2.50
CA ALA A 276 4.77 0.36 -2.74
C ALA A 276 3.98 1.05 -1.63
N GLY A 277 2.73 1.44 -1.92
CA GLY A 277 1.88 2.22 -1.02
C GLY A 277 1.99 3.74 -1.23
N GLY A 278 1.02 4.48 -0.69
CA GLY A 278 0.88 5.93 -0.90
C GLY A 278 2.07 6.79 -0.46
N VAL A 279 2.89 6.34 0.49
CA VAL A 279 4.10 7.06 0.92
C VAL A 279 5.16 7.11 -0.19
N GLY A 280 5.12 6.16 -1.13
CA GLY A 280 5.98 6.19 -2.32
C GLY A 280 5.76 7.41 -3.22
N ALA A 281 4.63 8.13 -3.07
CA ALA A 281 4.35 9.38 -3.78
C ALA A 281 5.09 10.59 -3.19
N ASN A 282 5.56 10.52 -1.94
CA ASN A 282 6.30 11.60 -1.30
C ASN A 282 7.68 11.77 -1.95
N ARG A 283 7.94 12.94 -2.52
CA ARG A 283 9.14 13.21 -3.33
C ARG A 283 10.40 13.19 -2.51
N ALA A 284 10.38 13.73 -1.29
CA ALA A 284 11.54 13.77 -0.41
C ALA A 284 11.99 12.36 -0.03
N ILE A 285 11.05 11.51 0.40
CA ILE A 285 11.29 10.08 0.71
C ILE A 285 11.77 9.34 -0.53
N ARG A 286 11.11 9.51 -1.67
CA ARG A 286 11.47 8.84 -2.93
C ARG A 286 12.89 9.18 -3.39
N GLN A 287 13.26 10.46 -3.36
CA GLN A 287 14.61 10.91 -3.75
C GLN A 287 15.69 10.39 -2.80
N ALA A 288 15.41 10.40 -1.49
CA ALA A 288 16.29 9.85 -0.47
C ALA A 288 16.53 8.35 -0.65
N LEU A 289 15.46 7.58 -0.85
CA LEU A 289 15.54 6.14 -1.10
C LEU A 289 16.25 5.83 -2.41
N GLN A 290 16.05 6.64 -3.47
CA GLN A 290 16.77 6.47 -4.73
C GLN A 290 18.28 6.56 -4.54
N ARG A 291 18.75 7.58 -3.80
CA ARG A 291 20.17 7.74 -3.50
C ARG A 291 20.69 6.55 -2.69
N SER A 292 19.97 6.16 -1.64
CA SER A 292 20.36 5.02 -0.80
C SER A 292 20.36 3.68 -1.55
N ALA A 293 19.46 3.49 -2.52
CA ALA A 293 19.43 2.31 -3.37
C ALA A 293 20.66 2.26 -4.28
N THR A 294 20.97 3.38 -4.95
CA THR A 294 22.15 3.51 -5.80
C THR A 294 23.44 3.25 -5.02
N GLU A 295 23.60 3.84 -3.84
CA GLU A 295 24.74 3.59 -2.94
C GLU A 295 24.86 2.11 -2.53
N ALA A 296 23.73 1.42 -2.39
CA ALA A 296 23.70 -0.01 -2.10
C ALA A 296 23.92 -0.89 -3.35
N GLY A 297 24.08 -0.30 -4.55
CA GLY A 297 24.20 -1.05 -5.81
C GLY A 297 22.89 -1.71 -6.25
N LEU A 298 21.75 -1.16 -5.85
CA LEU A 298 20.42 -1.66 -6.19
C LEU A 298 19.71 -0.67 -7.11
N ARG A 299 19.02 -1.21 -8.12
CA ARG A 299 18.02 -0.42 -8.84
C ARG A 299 16.81 -0.19 -7.93
N MET A 300 16.23 1.00 -8.03
CA MET A 300 14.97 1.31 -7.34
C MET A 300 13.81 1.16 -8.32
N VAL A 301 12.75 0.50 -7.88
CA VAL A 301 11.52 0.32 -8.64
C VAL A 301 10.38 0.97 -7.86
N VAL A 302 9.65 1.85 -8.53
CA VAL A 302 8.48 2.53 -7.96
C VAL A 302 7.37 2.46 -8.99
N PRO A 303 6.26 1.77 -8.73
CA PRO A 303 5.11 1.79 -9.61
C PRO A 303 4.63 3.23 -9.87
N PRO A 304 3.95 3.48 -11.00
CA PRO A 304 3.31 4.76 -11.25
C PRO A 304 2.37 5.14 -10.09
N PRO A 305 2.22 6.42 -9.74
CA PRO A 305 1.40 6.84 -8.59
C PRO A 305 0.00 6.24 -8.55
N LYS A 306 -0.66 6.12 -9.71
CA LYS A 306 -1.99 5.51 -9.87
C LYS A 306 -2.10 4.03 -9.50
N LEU A 307 -0.96 3.33 -9.33
CA LEU A 307 -0.87 1.94 -8.91
C LEU A 307 -0.28 1.77 -7.51
N CYS A 308 0.12 2.87 -6.85
CA CYS A 308 0.65 2.85 -5.48
C CYS A 308 -0.45 2.98 -4.42
N THR A 309 -1.59 3.58 -4.77
CA THR A 309 -2.81 3.61 -3.94
C THR A 309 -3.69 2.40 -4.27
N ASP A 310 -4.73 2.17 -3.48
CA ASP A 310 -5.57 0.99 -3.60
C ASP A 310 -6.34 0.99 -4.94
N ASN A 311 -6.23 -0.12 -5.67
CA ASN A 311 -6.82 -0.28 -7.00
C ASN A 311 -7.05 -1.76 -7.32
N ALA A 312 -7.99 -2.06 -8.19
CA ALA A 312 -8.27 -3.44 -8.58
C ALA A 312 -7.25 -4.01 -9.59
N ALA A 313 -6.46 -3.17 -10.26
CA ALA A 313 -5.47 -3.67 -11.23
C ALA A 313 -4.36 -4.48 -10.53
N MET A 314 -3.92 -4.06 -9.33
CA MET A 314 -3.00 -4.86 -8.51
C MET A 314 -3.62 -6.19 -8.06
N ILE A 315 -4.93 -6.21 -7.75
CA ILE A 315 -5.65 -7.43 -7.36
C ILE A 315 -5.74 -8.40 -8.54
N ALA A 316 -6.14 -7.91 -9.72
CA ALA A 316 -6.18 -8.70 -10.94
C ALA A 316 -4.80 -9.27 -11.30
N TRP A 317 -3.74 -8.45 -11.15
CA TRP A 317 -2.37 -8.87 -11.44
C TRP A 317 -1.86 -9.95 -10.46
N ALA A 318 -2.08 -9.77 -9.16
CA ALA A 318 -1.75 -10.80 -8.17
C ALA A 318 -2.51 -12.10 -8.46
N GLY A 319 -3.76 -12.00 -8.90
CA GLY A 319 -4.53 -13.12 -9.41
C GLY A 319 -3.85 -13.80 -10.61
N ILE A 320 -3.36 -13.05 -11.60
CA ILE A 320 -2.68 -13.62 -12.78
C ILE A 320 -1.42 -14.37 -12.34
N GLU A 321 -0.63 -13.77 -11.46
CA GLU A 321 0.59 -14.38 -10.92
C GLU A 321 0.31 -15.69 -10.16
N LYS A 322 -0.79 -15.75 -9.38
CA LYS A 322 -1.27 -16.98 -8.71
C LYS A 322 -1.82 -18.02 -9.68
N LEU A 323 -2.69 -17.62 -10.60
CA LEU A 323 -3.34 -18.52 -11.56
C LEU A 323 -2.31 -19.23 -12.44
N ARG A 324 -1.26 -18.53 -12.87
CA ARG A 324 -0.14 -19.12 -13.61
C ARG A 324 0.60 -20.22 -12.87
N ARG A 325 0.53 -20.23 -11.54
CA ARG A 325 1.12 -21.25 -10.66
C ARG A 325 0.13 -22.34 -10.27
N GLY A 326 -1.07 -22.35 -10.88
CA GLY A 326 -2.13 -23.28 -10.54
C GLY A 326 -2.75 -23.02 -9.16
N MET A 327 -2.51 -21.85 -8.57
CA MET A 327 -3.09 -21.46 -7.28
C MET A 327 -4.48 -20.89 -7.51
N VAL A 328 -5.49 -21.57 -6.96
CA VAL A 328 -6.90 -21.18 -7.00
C VAL A 328 -7.54 -21.42 -5.63
N ASP A 329 -8.54 -20.62 -5.28
CA ASP A 329 -9.21 -20.70 -3.98
C ASP A 329 -10.61 -21.30 -4.10
N GLY A 330 -11.06 -21.99 -3.06
CA GLY A 330 -12.42 -22.50 -2.93
C GLY A 330 -13.42 -21.39 -2.54
N PHE A 331 -14.71 -21.67 -2.71
CA PHE A 331 -15.77 -20.75 -2.29
C PHE A 331 -15.90 -20.62 -0.75
N ASP A 332 -15.21 -21.46 0.01
CA ASP A 332 -15.03 -21.39 1.46
C ASP A 332 -13.96 -20.36 1.89
N ALA A 333 -13.22 -19.75 0.96
CA ALA A 333 -12.24 -18.70 1.26
C ALA A 333 -12.84 -17.59 2.13
N ALA A 334 -12.21 -17.32 3.27
CA ALA A 334 -12.72 -16.39 4.27
C ALA A 334 -12.27 -14.94 4.01
N ALA A 335 -13.13 -13.98 4.33
CA ALA A 335 -12.74 -12.59 4.48
C ALA A 335 -11.91 -12.44 5.77
N ARG A 336 -10.67 -11.96 5.65
CA ARG A 336 -9.70 -11.88 6.75
C ARG A 336 -9.38 -10.41 7.05
N PRO A 337 -9.97 -9.79 8.07
CA PRO A 337 -9.68 -8.38 8.37
C PRO A 337 -8.22 -8.17 8.80
N ARG A 338 -7.60 -9.24 9.32
CA ARG A 338 -6.17 -9.31 9.60
C ARG A 338 -5.60 -10.50 8.84
N TRP A 339 -4.68 -10.21 7.93
CA TRP A 339 -4.03 -11.23 7.11
C TRP A 339 -2.56 -10.84 6.89
N PRO A 340 -1.67 -11.25 7.80
CA PRO A 340 -0.24 -11.00 7.64
C PRO A 340 0.33 -11.66 6.40
N LEU A 341 1.24 -10.98 5.69
CA LEU A 341 1.95 -11.59 4.54
C LEU A 341 2.84 -12.76 4.92
N ASP A 342 3.39 -12.70 6.14
CA ASP A 342 4.25 -13.73 6.71
C ASP A 342 3.51 -14.37 7.89
N GLU A 343 2.57 -15.27 7.56
CA GLU A 343 1.76 -15.98 8.57
C GLU A 343 2.64 -16.84 9.49
N ALA A 344 3.73 -17.40 8.98
CA ALA A 344 4.64 -18.24 9.74
C ALA A 344 5.32 -17.49 10.89
N ARG A 345 5.61 -16.19 10.71
CA ARG A 345 6.22 -15.33 11.74
C ARG A 345 5.22 -14.41 12.44
N ALA A 346 3.94 -14.44 12.08
CA ALA A 346 2.94 -13.60 12.71
C ALA A 346 2.54 -14.13 14.09
N LYS A 347 2.63 -13.30 15.12
CA LYS A 347 2.04 -13.61 16.43
C LYS A 347 0.50 -13.64 16.31
N PRO A 348 -0.21 -14.47 17.08
CA PRO A 348 -1.67 -14.40 17.18
C PRO A 348 -2.13 -12.96 17.48
N GLY A 349 -3.05 -12.44 16.67
CA GLY A 349 -3.59 -11.07 16.82
C GLY A 349 -2.70 -9.94 16.28
N ALA A 350 -1.56 -10.25 15.65
CA ALA A 350 -0.72 -9.24 15.01
C ALA A 350 -1.52 -8.38 14.01
N ARG A 351 -1.12 -7.11 13.86
CA ARG A 351 -1.52 -6.31 12.68
C ARG A 351 -1.01 -7.03 11.43
N ALA A 352 -1.77 -6.89 10.34
CA ALA A 352 -1.38 -7.46 9.06
C ALA A 352 -0.03 -6.91 8.57
#